data_AF-X1ARY3-F1
#
_entry.id   AF-X1ARY3-F1
#
_cell.length_a   1.000
_cell.length_b   1.000
_cell.length_c   1.000
_cell.angle_alpha   90.00
_cell.angle_beta   90.00
_cell.angle_gamma   90.00
#
_symmetry.space_group_name_H-M   'P 1'
#
loop_
_entity.id
_entity.type
_entity.pdbx_description
1 polymer ?
#
loop_
_entity_poly.entity_id
_entity_poly.type
_entity_poly.pdbx_seq_one_letter_code
_entity_poly.pdbx_strand_id
1 'polypeptide(L)'
;PSSTFFDDRTPYQLGAALALVDSERQVVSLDLITTFPERNEALQKVDPGPISLRVRFQNNGAQQEQTIGPVAYDQTTYESTGGVVDVPFADAVAPLLPDGQLVLVLDSSGDPVLTENESNVQSDDRGIYLQDASCSFKDATVTGIELPGQDLITNVAGDPLIGATVNLNRAVMVDVDPEGILGTQIFCDQFKIDGEGDLLCEGPPSRFYSRWLNFRRNLGARGFTGASAVWQAAISLDELNFVETDSAAMAALKVAAESQGGLAIRFCIYLLSPVFSQTELAQNFANGEQTQNPAVGRVL
;
A
#
# COMPACT_ATOMS: atom_id res chain seq x y z
N PRO A 1 -24.15 -7.19 -2.18
CA PRO A 1 -23.17 -6.23 -2.74
C PRO A 1 -23.38 -6.16 -4.25
N SER A 2 -23.85 -5.02 -4.76
CA SER A 2 -23.75 -4.74 -6.19
C SER A 2 -22.27 -4.54 -6.50
N SER A 3 -21.79 -5.34 -7.42
CA SER A 3 -20.40 -5.54 -7.80
C SER A 3 -19.75 -4.22 -8.27
N THR A 4 -18.56 -3.90 -7.77
CA THR A 4 -17.75 -2.67 -8.04
C THR A 4 -17.15 -2.62 -9.44
N PHE A 5 -17.80 -3.20 -10.44
CA PHE A 5 -17.22 -3.33 -11.78
C PHE A 5 -17.89 -2.39 -12.77
N PHE A 6 -17.09 -1.91 -13.73
CA PHE A 6 -17.52 -1.02 -14.80
C PHE A 6 -18.48 -1.76 -15.75
N ASP A 7 -19.75 -1.34 -15.83
CA ASP A 7 -20.60 -1.74 -16.98
C ASP A 7 -20.14 -0.97 -18.25
N ASP A 8 -20.53 -1.42 -19.45
CA ASP A 8 -20.13 -0.79 -20.73
C ASP A 8 -20.58 0.69 -20.88
N ARG A 9 -21.27 1.26 -19.88
CA ARG A 9 -21.74 2.66 -19.84
C ARG A 9 -21.02 3.49 -18.78
N THR A 10 -20.16 2.86 -17.97
CA THR A 10 -19.45 3.53 -16.89
C THR A 10 -18.17 4.16 -17.44
N PRO A 11 -17.98 5.48 -17.32
CA PRO A 11 -16.72 6.10 -17.71
C PRO A 11 -15.56 5.48 -16.94
N TYR A 12 -14.49 5.14 -17.65
CA TYR A 12 -13.26 4.61 -17.07
C TYR A 12 -12.07 5.46 -17.50
N GLN A 13 -10.98 5.35 -16.75
CA GLN A 13 -9.67 5.88 -17.10
C GLN A 13 -8.69 4.72 -17.19
N LEU A 14 -7.75 4.78 -18.13
CA LEU A 14 -6.63 3.85 -18.15
C LEU A 14 -5.68 4.17 -16.99
N GLY A 15 -5.18 3.14 -16.32
CA GLY A 15 -4.09 3.29 -15.37
C GLY A 15 -2.77 3.55 -16.08
N ALA A 16 -1.71 3.80 -15.31
CA ALA A 16 -0.38 4.02 -15.87
C ALA A 16 0.14 2.74 -16.58
N ALA A 17 1.06 2.94 -17.53
CA ALA A 17 1.84 1.87 -18.14
C ALA A 17 3.33 2.17 -17.92
N LEU A 18 4.13 1.11 -17.74
CA LEU A 18 5.59 1.21 -17.76
C LEU A 18 6.11 0.72 -19.11
N ALA A 19 7.11 1.37 -19.67
CA ALA A 19 7.80 0.91 -20.87
C ALA A 19 9.30 0.73 -20.60
N LEU A 20 9.88 -0.35 -21.10
CA LEU A 20 11.31 -0.61 -21.13
C LEU A 20 11.73 -0.92 -22.57
N VAL A 21 12.63 -0.13 -23.12
CA VAL A 21 13.22 -0.40 -24.43
C VAL A 21 14.37 -1.39 -24.26
N ASP A 22 14.21 -2.60 -24.80
CA ASP A 22 15.26 -3.60 -24.88
C ASP A 22 15.82 -3.63 -26.30
N SER A 23 16.96 -2.95 -26.46
CA SER A 23 17.63 -2.83 -27.77
C SER A 23 18.30 -4.12 -28.22
N GLU A 24 18.65 -5.03 -27.30
CA GLU A 24 19.26 -6.32 -27.64
C GLU A 24 18.23 -7.28 -28.24
N ARG A 25 17.03 -7.33 -27.64
CA ARG A 25 15.91 -8.14 -28.12
C ARG A 25 15.04 -7.44 -29.18
N GLN A 26 15.28 -6.16 -29.43
CA GLN A 26 14.49 -5.30 -30.32
C GLN A 26 12.99 -5.26 -29.98
N VAL A 27 12.69 -5.11 -28.69
CA VAL A 27 11.32 -5.00 -28.18
C VAL A 27 11.17 -3.79 -27.25
N VAL A 28 9.97 -3.22 -27.22
CA VAL A 28 9.53 -2.39 -26.09
C VAL A 28 8.66 -3.27 -25.20
N SER A 29 9.18 -3.61 -24.02
CA SER A 29 8.43 -4.33 -22.98
C SER A 29 7.51 -3.33 -22.27
N LEU A 30 6.21 -3.56 -22.32
CA LEU A 30 5.19 -2.77 -21.64
C LEU A 30 4.67 -3.53 -20.42
N ASP A 31 4.69 -2.91 -19.25
CA ASP A 31 3.91 -3.37 -18.12
C ASP A 31 2.55 -2.69 -18.14
N LEU A 32 1.51 -3.49 -18.34
CA LEU A 32 0.13 -3.07 -18.48
C LEU A 32 -0.74 -3.58 -17.33
N ILE A 33 -0.13 -4.07 -16.25
CA ILE A 33 -0.84 -4.82 -15.21
C ILE A 33 -2.02 -4.04 -14.63
N THR A 34 -1.83 -2.73 -14.41
CA THR A 34 -2.86 -1.80 -13.91
C THR A 34 -3.40 -0.86 -14.98
N THR A 35 -2.97 -0.98 -16.25
CA THR A 35 -3.36 -0.04 -17.31
C THR A 35 -4.81 -0.22 -17.74
N PHE A 36 -5.24 -1.47 -17.95
CA PHE A 36 -6.58 -1.79 -18.43
C PHE A 36 -7.44 -2.33 -17.29
N PRO A 37 -8.48 -1.59 -16.85
CA PRO A 37 -9.34 -2.02 -15.76
C PRO A 37 -10.14 -3.29 -16.09
N GLU A 38 -10.61 -3.98 -15.06
CA GLU A 38 -11.54 -5.10 -15.19
C GLU A 38 -12.99 -4.63 -15.12
N ARG A 39 -13.83 -5.19 -15.99
CA ARG A 39 -15.24 -4.82 -16.14
C ARG A 39 -16.22 -5.74 -15.41
N ASN A 40 -15.78 -6.88 -14.86
CA ASN A 40 -16.63 -7.78 -14.08
C ASN A 40 -15.85 -8.77 -13.20
N GLU A 41 -16.56 -9.50 -12.35
CA GLU A 41 -16.04 -10.56 -11.47
C GLU A 41 -15.33 -11.71 -12.21
N ALA A 42 -15.51 -11.81 -13.53
CA ALA A 42 -14.78 -12.76 -14.36
C ALA A 42 -13.44 -12.21 -14.87
N LEU A 43 -12.99 -11.07 -14.34
CA LEU A 43 -11.72 -10.40 -14.65
C LEU A 43 -11.59 -10.01 -16.13
N GLN A 44 -12.71 -9.84 -16.83
CA GLN A 44 -12.69 -9.39 -18.21
C GLN A 44 -12.18 -7.96 -18.27
N LYS A 45 -11.18 -7.69 -19.12
CA LYS A 45 -10.67 -6.33 -19.31
C LYS A 45 -11.69 -5.44 -20.01
N VAL A 46 -11.72 -4.15 -19.67
CA VAL A 46 -12.41 -3.13 -20.46
C VAL A 46 -11.75 -3.06 -21.84
N ASP A 47 -12.56 -3.00 -22.89
CA ASP A 47 -12.07 -2.93 -24.26
C ASP A 47 -12.29 -1.53 -24.86
N PRO A 48 -11.26 -0.65 -24.87
CA PRO A 48 -11.31 0.62 -25.58
C PRO A 48 -11.34 0.48 -27.11
N GLY A 49 -11.07 -0.72 -27.63
CA GLY A 49 -10.74 -0.97 -29.03
C GLY A 49 -9.22 -0.98 -29.27
N PRO A 50 -8.78 -1.36 -30.49
CA PRO A 50 -7.36 -1.63 -30.77
C PRO A 50 -6.45 -0.46 -30.41
N ILE A 51 -5.36 -0.77 -29.71
CA ILE A 51 -4.34 0.20 -29.30
C ILE A 51 -3.00 -0.18 -29.92
N SER A 52 -2.31 0.83 -30.42
CA SER A 52 -0.95 0.71 -30.94
C SER A 52 0.03 1.53 -30.11
N LEU A 53 1.22 0.98 -29.89
CA LEU A 53 2.36 1.71 -29.38
C LEU A 53 3.00 2.48 -30.54
N ARG A 54 3.27 3.76 -30.33
CA ARG A 54 3.96 4.63 -31.31
C ARG A 54 5.07 5.41 -30.62
N VAL A 55 6.04 5.85 -31.40
CA VAL A 55 7.05 6.83 -30.99
C VAL A 55 6.76 8.15 -31.69
N ARG A 56 6.71 9.23 -30.91
CA ARG A 56 6.54 10.60 -31.36
C ARG A 56 7.88 11.32 -31.29
N PHE A 57 8.33 11.91 -32.38
CA PHE A 57 9.67 12.50 -32.49
C PHE A 57 9.64 13.78 -33.33
N GLN A 58 10.70 14.58 -33.23
CA GLN A 58 10.86 15.78 -34.05
C GLN A 58 11.73 15.47 -35.28
N ASN A 59 11.25 15.84 -36.46
CA ASN A 59 11.99 15.72 -37.70
C ASN A 59 11.90 17.03 -38.49
N ASN A 60 13.02 17.70 -38.71
CA ASN A 60 13.10 19.02 -39.37
C ASN A 60 12.15 20.08 -38.74
N GLY A 61 11.98 20.04 -37.41
CA GLY A 61 11.12 20.96 -36.66
C GLY A 61 9.62 20.67 -36.76
N ALA A 62 9.23 19.54 -37.35
CA ALA A 62 7.86 19.05 -37.33
C ALA A 62 7.75 17.79 -36.47
N GLN A 63 6.68 17.71 -35.67
CA GLN A 63 6.35 16.51 -34.92
C GLN A 63 5.87 15.42 -35.89
N GLN A 64 6.47 14.24 -35.78
CA GLN A 64 6.09 13.04 -36.51
C GLN A 64 5.80 11.91 -35.53
N GLU A 65 5.06 10.91 -36.00
CA GLU A 65 4.80 9.68 -35.26
C GLU A 65 5.09 8.48 -36.14
N GLN A 66 5.67 7.45 -35.55
CA GLN A 66 5.86 6.16 -36.20
C GLN A 66 5.32 5.04 -35.31
N THR A 67 4.46 4.20 -35.89
CA THR A 67 3.93 3.02 -35.20
C THR A 67 5.04 2.01 -34.96
N ILE A 68 5.13 1.54 -33.71
CA ILE A 68 6.00 0.46 -33.30
C ILE A 68 5.29 -0.88 -33.54
N GLY A 69 4.10 -1.04 -32.97
CA GLY A 69 3.29 -2.24 -33.15
C GLY A 69 2.00 -2.23 -32.33
N PRO A 70 1.14 -3.23 -32.53
CA PRO A 70 -0.08 -3.40 -31.75
C PRO A 70 0.24 -3.78 -30.29
N VAL A 71 -0.61 -3.36 -29.36
CA VAL A 71 -0.50 -3.70 -27.94
C VAL A 71 -1.59 -4.71 -27.59
N ALA A 72 -1.19 -5.91 -27.20
CA ALA A 72 -2.12 -6.93 -26.71
C ALA A 72 -2.43 -6.67 -25.23
N TYR A 73 -3.70 -6.48 -24.90
CA TYR A 73 -4.17 -6.23 -23.53
C TYR A 73 -5.40 -7.08 -23.16
N ASP A 74 -5.76 -8.05 -24.01
CA ASP A 74 -6.88 -8.94 -23.74
C ASP A 74 -6.60 -9.86 -22.54
N GLN A 75 -7.68 -10.41 -21.96
CA GLN A 75 -7.60 -11.25 -20.78
C GLN A 75 -6.68 -12.47 -20.96
N THR A 76 -6.65 -13.09 -22.14
CA THR A 76 -5.82 -14.28 -22.39
C THR A 76 -4.34 -13.90 -22.35
N THR A 77 -3.98 -12.80 -23.02
CA THR A 77 -2.62 -12.26 -22.98
C THR A 77 -2.23 -11.93 -21.54
N TYR A 78 -3.08 -11.17 -20.83
CA TYR A 78 -2.84 -10.78 -19.43
C TYR A 78 -2.55 -11.99 -18.53
N GLU A 79 -3.40 -13.01 -18.55
CA GLU A 79 -3.26 -14.22 -17.72
C GLU A 79 -1.99 -15.02 -18.07
N SER A 80 -1.57 -14.99 -19.34
CA SER A 80 -0.38 -15.73 -19.80
C SER A 80 0.94 -15.02 -19.53
N THR A 81 0.95 -13.68 -19.47
CA THR A 81 2.17 -12.88 -19.34
C THR A 81 2.27 -12.08 -18.03
N GLY A 82 1.23 -12.13 -17.19
CA GLY A 82 1.15 -11.30 -15.99
C GLY A 82 0.99 -9.81 -16.30
N GLY A 83 0.39 -9.48 -17.45
CA GLY A 83 0.20 -8.10 -17.90
C GLY A 83 1.44 -7.43 -18.51
N VAL A 84 2.56 -8.15 -18.67
CA VAL A 84 3.76 -7.64 -19.37
C VAL A 84 3.75 -8.09 -20.82
N VAL A 85 3.87 -7.18 -21.77
CA VAL A 85 3.83 -7.50 -23.21
C VAL A 85 4.99 -6.89 -23.97
N ASP A 86 5.62 -7.68 -24.82
CA ASP A 86 6.71 -7.22 -25.68
C ASP A 86 6.16 -6.78 -27.04
N VAL A 87 6.39 -5.53 -27.40
CA VAL A 87 6.08 -4.98 -28.73
C VAL A 87 7.38 -4.93 -29.54
N PRO A 88 7.58 -5.82 -30.52
CA PRO A 88 8.78 -5.80 -31.34
C PRO A 88 8.85 -4.54 -32.19
N PHE A 89 10.06 -4.01 -32.38
CA PHE A 89 10.30 -2.83 -33.21
C PHE A 89 11.29 -3.12 -34.34
N ALA A 90 11.08 -2.48 -35.49
CA ALA A 90 11.97 -2.61 -36.65
C ALA A 90 13.25 -1.77 -36.48
N ASP A 91 14.31 -2.14 -37.20
CA ASP A 91 15.59 -1.38 -37.22
C ASP A 91 15.40 0.12 -37.52
N ALA A 92 14.42 0.47 -38.35
CA ALA A 92 14.11 1.84 -38.69
C ALA A 92 13.51 2.65 -37.52
N VAL A 93 12.92 1.99 -36.52
CA VAL A 93 12.35 2.61 -35.32
C VAL A 93 13.42 2.78 -34.24
N ALA A 94 14.39 1.86 -34.16
CA ALA A 94 15.45 1.87 -33.16
C ALA A 94 16.13 3.24 -32.93
N PRO A 95 16.53 4.02 -33.97
CA PRO A 95 17.17 5.32 -33.75
C PRO A 95 16.22 6.41 -33.24
N LEU A 96 14.90 6.19 -33.27
CA LEU A 96 13.90 7.15 -32.82
C LEU A 96 13.59 7.02 -31.33
N LEU A 97 13.87 5.87 -30.72
CA LEU A 97 13.48 5.57 -29.34
C LEU A 97 14.23 6.36 -28.27
N PRO A 98 15.55 6.64 -28.38
CA PRO A 98 16.28 7.35 -27.31
C PRO A 98 15.79 8.78 -27.06
N ASP A 99 15.36 9.49 -28.11
CA ASP A 99 14.94 10.90 -28.05
C ASP A 99 13.45 11.09 -28.37
N GLY A 100 12.75 10.00 -28.65
CA GLY A 100 11.33 9.99 -29.00
C GLY A 100 10.46 9.70 -27.79
N GLN A 101 9.26 10.27 -27.77
CA GLN A 101 8.26 10.05 -26.74
C GLN A 101 7.39 8.86 -27.10
N LEU A 102 7.29 7.87 -26.22
CA LEU A 102 6.36 6.75 -26.39
C LEU A 102 4.91 7.19 -26.12
N VAL A 103 4.01 6.75 -26.97
CA VAL A 103 2.56 7.02 -26.84
C VAL A 103 1.77 5.75 -27.14
N LEU A 104 0.75 5.50 -26.33
CA LEU A 104 -0.30 4.53 -26.67
C LEU A 104 -1.43 5.29 -27.35
N VAL A 105 -1.85 4.80 -28.50
CA VAL A 105 -2.83 5.47 -29.36
C VAL A 105 -4.00 4.53 -29.63
N LEU A 106 -5.22 5.05 -29.48
CA LEU A 106 -6.42 4.35 -29.90
C LEU A 106 -6.52 4.39 -31.42
N ASP A 107 -6.50 3.24 -32.08
CA ASP A 107 -6.39 3.20 -33.55
C ASP A 107 -7.64 3.69 -34.27
N SER A 108 -8.80 3.67 -33.61
CA SER A 108 -10.06 4.14 -34.20
C SER A 108 -10.12 5.66 -34.37
N SER A 109 -9.48 6.42 -33.47
CA SER A 109 -9.47 7.89 -33.52
C SER A 109 -8.10 8.47 -33.85
N GLY A 110 -7.03 7.72 -33.61
CA GLY A 110 -5.65 8.23 -33.65
C GLY A 110 -5.29 9.07 -32.43
N ASP A 111 -6.16 9.15 -31.42
CA ASP A 111 -5.90 9.94 -30.22
C ASP A 111 -4.98 9.19 -29.25
N PRO A 112 -4.02 9.90 -28.61
CA PRO A 112 -3.22 9.31 -27.55
C PRO A 112 -4.11 9.03 -26.33
N VAL A 113 -4.05 7.79 -25.84
CA VAL A 113 -4.71 7.36 -24.60
C VAL A 113 -3.74 7.36 -23.42
N LEU A 114 -2.44 7.15 -23.67
CA LEU A 114 -1.36 7.38 -22.72
C LEU A 114 -0.17 8.01 -23.44
N THR A 115 0.56 8.87 -22.73
CA THR A 115 1.74 9.57 -23.23
C THR A 115 2.84 9.45 -22.19
N GLU A 116 4.04 9.13 -22.64
CA GLU A 116 5.22 9.05 -21.78
C GLU A 116 5.53 10.40 -21.14
N ASN A 117 5.78 10.37 -19.83
CA ASN A 117 6.22 11.54 -19.06
C ASN A 117 7.75 11.55 -18.98
N GLU A 118 8.34 12.74 -19.08
CA GLU A 118 9.80 12.96 -19.02
C GLU A 118 10.42 12.59 -17.67
N SER A 119 9.62 12.48 -16.62
CA SER A 119 10.07 12.14 -15.27
C SER A 119 9.31 10.91 -14.77
N ASN A 120 10.07 9.86 -14.48
CA ASN A 120 9.55 8.63 -13.89
C ASN A 120 10.44 8.23 -12.70
N VAL A 121 9.83 7.90 -11.57
CA VAL A 121 10.52 7.30 -10.42
C VAL A 121 10.08 5.85 -10.36
N GLN A 122 11.01 4.96 -10.68
CA GLN A 122 10.79 3.51 -10.60
C GLN A 122 11.54 2.99 -9.37
N SER A 123 10.85 2.21 -8.55
CA SER A 123 11.49 1.35 -7.55
C SER A 123 11.34 -0.09 -8.01
N ASP A 124 12.27 -0.93 -7.60
CA ASP A 124 12.16 -2.38 -7.57
C ASP A 124 10.91 -2.88 -6.82
N ASP A 125 10.40 -2.08 -5.88
CA ASP A 125 9.08 -2.26 -5.27
C ASP A 125 7.98 -1.55 -6.10
N ARG A 126 7.07 -2.33 -6.71
CA ARG A 126 5.89 -1.81 -7.42
C ARG A 126 4.84 -1.28 -6.43
N GLY A 127 4.03 -0.30 -6.85
CA GLY A 127 2.89 0.19 -6.06
C GLY A 127 3.23 1.21 -4.96
N ILE A 128 4.27 2.03 -5.14
CA ILE A 128 4.60 3.09 -4.17
C ILE A 128 3.61 4.25 -4.33
N TYR A 129 2.62 4.29 -3.44
CA TYR A 129 1.74 5.43 -3.25
C TYR A 129 2.38 6.43 -2.27
N LEU A 130 2.66 7.64 -2.74
CA LEU A 130 3.05 8.74 -1.85
C LEU A 130 1.79 9.37 -1.26
N GLN A 131 1.38 8.86 -0.09
CA GLN A 131 0.27 9.40 0.69
C GLN A 131 0.75 9.71 2.11
N ASP A 132 0.28 10.81 2.71
CA ASP A 132 0.35 10.99 4.16
C ASP A 132 -0.61 9.97 4.80
N ALA A 133 -0.09 8.77 5.01
CA ALA A 133 -0.79 7.66 5.63
C ALA A 133 -0.22 7.38 7.03
N SER A 134 0.18 8.45 7.72
CA SER A 134 0.67 8.37 9.07
C SER A 134 -0.35 7.68 9.99
N CYS A 135 0.13 6.76 10.80
CA CYS A 135 -0.67 6.08 11.82
C CYS A 135 0.08 6.12 13.15
N SER A 136 -0.67 6.16 14.25
CA SER A 136 -0.09 6.12 15.59
C SER A 136 -1.07 5.47 16.55
N PHE A 137 -0.55 4.97 17.67
CA PHE A 137 -1.40 4.74 18.83
C PHE A 137 -1.80 6.07 19.46
N LYS A 138 -3.01 6.10 20.01
CA LYS A 138 -3.55 7.23 20.78
C LYS A 138 -3.98 6.66 22.13
N ASP A 139 -3.36 7.16 23.19
CA ASP A 139 -3.65 6.78 24.58
C ASP A 139 -3.60 5.26 24.83
N ALA A 140 -2.73 4.54 24.10
CA ALA A 140 -2.52 3.11 24.32
C ALA A 140 -1.64 2.91 25.55
N THR A 141 -2.17 2.17 26.52
CA THR A 141 -1.48 1.91 27.78
C THR A 141 -1.51 0.42 28.12
N VAL A 142 -0.54 -0.01 28.93
CA VAL A 142 -0.52 -1.37 29.48
C VAL A 142 -1.61 -1.47 30.55
N THR A 143 -2.59 -2.33 30.34
CA THR A 143 -3.74 -2.51 31.24
C THR A 143 -3.76 -3.86 31.96
N GLY A 144 -2.92 -4.80 31.51
CA GLY A 144 -2.83 -6.14 32.05
C GLY A 144 -1.49 -6.78 31.74
N ILE A 145 -0.99 -7.58 32.68
CA ILE A 145 0.27 -8.29 32.57
C ILE A 145 0.03 -9.74 33.00
N GLU A 146 0.47 -10.69 32.18
CA GLU A 146 0.44 -12.12 32.49
C GLU A 146 1.87 -12.64 32.57
N LEU A 147 2.26 -13.10 33.77
CA LEU A 147 3.55 -13.72 34.02
C LEU A 147 3.40 -15.24 34.15
N PRO A 148 4.41 -16.03 33.75
CA PRO A 148 4.34 -17.49 33.87
C PRO A 148 3.98 -17.94 35.29
N GLY A 149 2.84 -18.62 35.42
CA GLY A 149 2.37 -19.17 36.69
C GLY A 149 1.79 -18.15 37.68
N GLN A 150 1.48 -16.93 37.24
CA GLN A 150 0.82 -15.90 38.06
C GLN A 150 -0.57 -15.56 37.52
N ASP A 151 -1.44 -15.06 38.39
CA ASP A 151 -2.72 -14.47 37.99
C ASP A 151 -2.49 -13.15 37.21
N LEU A 152 -3.47 -12.75 36.39
CA LEU A 152 -3.43 -11.49 35.64
C LEU A 152 -3.27 -10.29 36.58
N ILE A 153 -2.18 -9.54 36.40
CA ILE A 153 -1.93 -8.29 37.13
C ILE A 153 -2.57 -7.14 36.36
N THR A 154 -3.44 -6.37 37.01
CA THR A 154 -4.18 -5.24 36.39
C THR A 154 -4.10 -3.94 37.18
N ASN A 155 -3.21 -3.85 38.17
CA ASN A 155 -3.06 -2.66 39.00
C ASN A 155 -1.58 -2.38 39.29
N VAL A 156 -1.26 -1.09 39.46
CA VAL A 156 0.11 -0.57 39.62
C VAL A 156 0.82 -1.13 40.86
N ALA A 157 0.08 -1.49 41.91
CA ALA A 157 0.69 -2.10 43.11
C ALA A 157 1.20 -3.52 42.85
N GLY A 158 0.72 -4.20 41.81
CA GLY A 158 1.21 -5.51 41.38
C GLY A 158 2.42 -5.41 40.44
N ASP A 159 2.46 -4.41 39.57
CA ASP A 159 3.64 -4.10 38.73
C ASP A 159 3.56 -2.64 38.22
N PRO A 160 4.64 -1.83 38.31
CA PRO A 160 4.65 -0.43 37.89
C PRO A 160 4.51 -0.23 36.37
N LEU A 161 4.61 -1.30 35.57
CA LEU A 161 4.35 -1.23 34.13
C LEU A 161 2.87 -0.97 33.81
N ILE A 162 1.93 -1.26 34.72
CA ILE A 162 0.51 -0.93 34.51
C ILE A 162 0.36 0.59 34.37
N GLY A 163 -0.24 1.04 33.27
CA GLY A 163 -0.38 2.46 32.93
C GLY A 163 0.78 3.02 32.09
N ALA A 164 1.85 2.25 31.86
CA ALA A 164 2.89 2.63 30.91
C ALA A 164 2.31 2.82 29.51
N THR A 165 2.82 3.80 28.78
CA THR A 165 2.33 4.15 27.44
C THR A 165 3.04 3.30 26.40
N VAL A 166 2.29 2.80 25.42
CA VAL A 166 2.80 2.05 24.27
C VAL A 166 2.64 2.90 23.03
N ASN A 167 3.73 3.09 22.27
CA ASN A 167 3.73 3.98 21.12
C ASN A 167 4.30 3.31 19.86
N LEU A 168 3.70 3.67 18.72
CA LEU A 168 4.29 3.52 17.39
C LEU A 168 4.65 4.91 16.89
N ASN A 169 5.95 5.13 16.65
CA ASN A 169 6.49 6.39 16.18
C ASN A 169 6.90 6.28 14.72
N ARG A 170 6.65 7.37 13.97
CA ARG A 170 6.94 7.47 12.53
C ARG A 170 6.40 6.26 11.75
N ALA A 171 5.15 5.88 12.05
CA ALA A 171 4.52 4.76 11.41
C ALA A 171 3.63 5.22 10.25
N VAL A 172 3.66 4.48 9.15
CA VAL A 172 2.86 4.71 7.94
C VAL A 172 2.15 3.41 7.57
N MET A 173 0.83 3.47 7.42
CA MET A 173 0.03 2.34 6.97
C MET A 173 -0.13 2.43 5.45
N VAL A 174 0.32 1.42 4.72
CA VAL A 174 0.29 1.41 3.26
C VAL A 174 -0.44 0.17 2.79
N ASP A 175 -1.33 0.35 1.82
CA ASP A 175 -1.82 -0.77 1.04
C ASP A 175 -0.88 -1.01 -0.13
N VAL A 176 -0.12 -2.11 -0.05
CA VAL A 176 0.89 -2.45 -1.07
C VAL A 176 0.26 -3.17 -2.27
N ASP A 177 -0.98 -3.64 -2.12
CA ASP A 177 -1.78 -4.26 -3.17
C ASP A 177 -3.14 -3.55 -3.22
N PRO A 178 -3.31 -2.54 -4.10
CA PRO A 178 -4.55 -1.77 -4.20
C PRO A 178 -5.73 -2.58 -4.78
N GLU A 179 -5.47 -3.75 -5.36
CA GLU A 179 -6.48 -4.62 -5.96
C GLU A 179 -6.91 -5.75 -5.00
N GLY A 180 -6.05 -6.09 -4.04
CA GLY A 180 -6.27 -7.12 -3.04
C GLY A 180 -6.85 -6.63 -1.72
N ILE A 181 -7.33 -7.58 -0.92
CA ILE A 181 -7.63 -7.38 0.52
C ILE A 181 -6.49 -7.90 1.41
N LEU A 182 -5.40 -8.36 0.78
CA LEU A 182 -4.25 -8.98 1.41
C LEU A 182 -3.03 -8.20 0.96
N GLY A 183 -2.37 -7.49 1.87
CA GLY A 183 -1.19 -6.71 1.49
C GLY A 183 -0.92 -5.53 2.37
N THR A 184 -1.95 -4.98 3.05
CA THR A 184 -1.77 -3.82 3.91
C THR A 184 -0.69 -4.08 4.97
N GLN A 185 0.27 -3.16 5.03
CA GLN A 185 1.43 -3.20 5.92
C GLN A 185 1.50 -1.90 6.72
N ILE A 186 2.14 -1.95 7.89
CA ILE A 186 2.55 -0.74 8.61
C ILE A 186 4.07 -0.72 8.65
N PHE A 187 4.68 0.27 8.01
CA PHE A 187 6.09 0.55 8.17
C PHE A 187 6.27 1.41 9.41
N CYS A 188 7.18 1.06 10.31
CA CYS A 188 7.35 1.77 11.57
C CYS A 188 8.79 1.72 12.04
N ASP A 189 9.36 2.91 12.24
CA ASP A 189 10.75 3.05 12.65
C ASP A 189 10.99 2.74 14.12
N GLN A 190 9.98 2.91 14.97
CA GLN A 190 10.17 2.79 16.41
C GLN A 190 8.88 2.37 17.12
N PHE A 191 8.94 1.22 17.76
CA PHE A 191 8.06 0.82 18.84
C PHE A 191 8.72 1.23 20.16
N LYS A 192 7.96 1.78 21.10
CA LYS A 192 8.47 2.08 22.44
C LYS A 192 7.42 1.89 23.53
N ILE A 193 7.92 1.60 24.73
CA ILE A 193 7.16 1.54 25.98
C ILE A 193 7.78 2.55 26.94
N ASP A 194 6.97 3.49 27.44
CA ASP A 194 7.37 4.53 28.39
C ASP A 194 6.61 4.36 29.71
N GLY A 195 7.31 4.26 30.84
CA GLY A 195 6.73 4.19 32.19
C GLY A 195 6.97 5.50 32.94
N GLU A 196 5.92 6.12 33.47
CA GLU A 196 5.99 7.43 34.17
C GLU A 196 6.72 8.55 33.38
N GLY A 197 6.84 8.42 32.05
CA GLY A 197 7.55 9.37 31.18
C GLY A 197 8.99 8.97 30.85
N ASP A 198 9.51 7.91 31.48
CA ASP A 198 10.83 7.35 31.20
C ASP A 198 10.74 6.19 30.21
N LEU A 199 11.72 6.11 29.31
CA LEU A 199 11.83 5.02 28.35
C LEU A 199 12.15 3.70 29.08
N LEU A 200 11.36 2.65 28.82
CA LEU A 200 11.58 1.30 29.38
C LEU A 200 12.11 0.33 28.33
N CYS A 201 11.59 0.40 27.11
CA CYS A 201 11.99 -0.47 26.01
C CYS A 201 11.71 0.21 24.67
N GLU A 202 12.61 0.05 23.71
CA GLU A 202 12.39 0.45 22.32
C GLU A 202 13.07 -0.48 21.32
N GLY A 203 12.59 -0.43 20.10
CA GLY A 203 13.26 -1.00 18.94
C GLY A 203 12.47 -0.77 17.65
N PRO A 204 13.08 -0.97 16.48
CA PRO A 204 12.43 -0.85 15.19
C PRO A 204 11.68 -2.14 14.82
N PRO A 205 10.34 -2.18 14.80
CA PRO A 205 9.62 -3.32 14.23
C PRO A 205 9.79 -3.41 12.70
N SER A 206 10.22 -2.31 12.06
CA SER A 206 10.38 -2.07 10.62
C SER A 206 9.10 -2.23 9.79
N ARG A 207 8.41 -3.36 9.93
CA ARG A 207 7.21 -3.71 9.18
C ARG A 207 6.27 -4.63 9.96
N PHE A 208 5.03 -4.20 10.13
CA PHE A 208 3.92 -5.06 10.52
C PHE A 208 3.18 -5.56 9.29
N TYR A 209 2.79 -6.83 9.34
CA TYR A 209 1.88 -7.42 8.35
C TYR A 209 0.47 -7.52 8.90
N SER A 210 -0.51 -7.15 8.09
CA SER A 210 -1.90 -7.49 8.37
C SER A 210 -2.09 -9.01 8.24
N ARG A 211 -2.70 -9.59 9.27
CA ARG A 211 -3.19 -10.96 9.32
C ARG A 211 -4.68 -10.92 9.54
N TRP A 212 -5.41 -11.68 8.73
CA TRP A 212 -6.86 -11.86 8.85
C TRP A 212 -7.65 -10.54 8.79
N LEU A 213 -7.46 -9.77 7.72
CA LEU A 213 -8.36 -8.65 7.43
C LEU A 213 -9.80 -9.19 7.32
N ASN A 214 -10.68 -8.70 8.19
CA ASN A 214 -12.03 -9.24 8.34
C ASN A 214 -13.05 -8.13 8.55
N PHE A 215 -13.88 -7.89 7.53
CA PHE A 215 -14.96 -6.90 7.51
C PHE A 215 -16.22 -7.33 8.28
N ARG A 216 -16.22 -8.53 8.86
CA ARG A 216 -17.36 -9.11 9.60
C ARG A 216 -17.08 -9.31 11.09
N ARG A 217 -15.87 -8.98 11.57
CA ARG A 217 -15.48 -9.20 12.96
C ARG A 217 -16.16 -8.19 13.90
N ASN A 218 -16.37 -6.96 13.44
CA ASN A 218 -17.14 -5.95 14.16
C ASN A 218 -18.64 -6.25 14.00
N LEU A 219 -19.19 -7.08 14.90
CA LEU A 219 -20.59 -7.47 14.86
C LEU A 219 -21.51 -6.24 14.93
N GLY A 220 -22.39 -6.10 13.96
CA GLY A 220 -23.33 -4.97 13.86
C GLY A 220 -22.78 -3.73 13.14
N ALA A 221 -21.47 -3.63 12.90
CA ALA A 221 -20.90 -2.61 12.04
C ALA A 221 -21.00 -2.99 10.54
N ARG A 222 -21.04 -1.99 9.66
CA ARG A 222 -21.16 -2.14 8.19
C ARG A 222 -20.14 -1.22 7.52
N GLY A 223 -19.80 -1.51 6.26
CA GLY A 223 -18.84 -0.71 5.48
C GLY A 223 -17.42 -0.77 6.05
N PHE A 224 -16.68 0.33 5.93
CA PHE A 224 -15.30 0.46 6.41
C PHE A 224 -15.17 0.22 7.92
N THR A 225 -16.17 0.67 8.71
CA THR A 225 -16.27 0.38 10.15
C THR A 225 -16.37 -1.10 10.49
N GLY A 226 -16.71 -1.95 9.52
CA GLY A 226 -16.68 -3.41 9.66
C GLY A 226 -15.27 -4.00 9.71
N ALA A 227 -14.26 -3.28 9.23
CA ALA A 227 -12.90 -3.77 9.07
C ALA A 227 -12.19 -4.01 10.41
N SER A 228 -11.42 -5.09 10.45
CA SER A 228 -10.53 -5.44 11.56
C SER A 228 -9.34 -6.21 11.02
N ALA A 229 -8.18 -6.08 11.64
CA ALA A 229 -6.99 -6.83 11.28
C ALA A 229 -6.15 -7.10 12.52
N VAL A 230 -5.42 -8.22 12.49
CA VAL A 230 -4.35 -8.51 13.45
C VAL A 230 -3.05 -8.05 12.81
N TRP A 231 -2.27 -7.23 13.49
CA TRP A 231 -0.97 -6.78 13.02
C TRP A 231 0.12 -7.55 13.75
N GLN A 232 1.17 -7.94 13.05
CA GLN A 232 2.31 -8.59 13.66
C GLN A 232 3.62 -8.12 13.05
N ALA A 233 4.58 -7.79 13.91
CA ALA A 233 5.98 -7.55 13.58
C ALA A 233 6.88 -8.30 14.56
N ALA A 234 8.17 -8.34 14.23
CA ALA A 234 9.21 -8.79 15.15
C ALA A 234 10.33 -7.74 15.20
N ILE A 235 10.98 -7.63 16.35
CA ILE A 235 12.19 -6.85 16.56
C ILE A 235 13.28 -7.83 16.97
N SER A 236 14.42 -7.80 16.29
CA SER A 236 15.57 -8.62 16.63
C SER A 236 16.19 -8.18 17.97
N LEU A 237 16.87 -9.10 18.67
CA LEU A 237 17.49 -8.77 19.96
C LEU A 237 18.54 -7.67 19.87
N ASP A 238 19.33 -7.64 18.79
CA ASP A 238 20.39 -6.65 18.58
C ASP A 238 19.88 -5.24 18.28
N GLU A 239 18.58 -5.11 17.96
CA GLU A 239 17.91 -3.83 17.75
C GLU A 239 17.03 -3.40 18.94
N LEU A 240 16.92 -4.25 19.98
CA LEU A 240 16.14 -3.96 21.18
C LEU A 240 17.00 -3.29 22.26
N ASN A 241 16.52 -2.16 22.75
CA ASN A 241 17.09 -1.47 23.89
C ASN A 241 16.14 -1.57 25.09
N PHE A 242 16.57 -2.27 26.13
CA PHE A 242 15.87 -2.33 27.41
C PHE A 242 16.57 -1.43 28.43
N VAL A 243 15.78 -0.67 29.19
CA VAL A 243 16.26 0.09 30.34
C VAL A 243 15.95 -0.71 31.62
N GLU A 244 16.88 -0.70 32.57
CA GLU A 244 16.67 -1.33 33.87
C GLU A 244 15.52 -0.63 34.62
N THR A 245 14.65 -1.42 35.23
CA THR A 245 13.41 -0.96 35.88
C THR A 245 13.07 -1.89 37.04
N ASP A 246 12.25 -1.41 37.96
CA ASP A 246 11.66 -2.18 39.06
C ASP A 246 10.45 -3.02 38.64
N SER A 247 9.99 -2.91 37.37
CA SER A 247 8.97 -3.79 36.81
C SER A 247 9.48 -5.22 36.64
N ALA A 248 8.88 -6.15 37.40
CA ALA A 248 9.13 -7.58 37.23
C ALA A 248 8.72 -8.06 35.84
N ALA A 249 7.67 -7.45 35.27
CA ALA A 249 7.20 -7.74 33.93
C ALA A 249 8.23 -7.36 32.85
N MET A 250 8.82 -6.18 32.94
CA MET A 250 9.87 -5.76 32.01
C MET A 250 11.13 -6.62 32.15
N ALA A 251 11.52 -6.97 33.38
CA ALA A 251 12.64 -7.89 33.61
C ALA A 251 12.37 -9.26 32.98
N ALA A 252 11.16 -9.82 33.16
CA ALA A 252 10.78 -11.08 32.55
C ALA A 252 10.73 -11.00 31.02
N LEU A 253 10.23 -9.89 30.46
CA LEU A 253 10.17 -9.66 29.02
C LEU A 253 11.58 -9.59 28.40
N LYS A 254 12.52 -8.90 29.06
CA LYS A 254 13.93 -8.84 28.65
C LYS A 254 14.56 -10.24 28.62
N VAL A 255 14.42 -11.01 29.70
CA VAL A 255 14.95 -12.39 29.77
C VAL A 255 14.33 -13.27 28.67
N ALA A 256 13.03 -13.15 28.43
CA ALA A 256 12.36 -13.88 27.36
C ALA A 256 12.91 -13.48 25.98
N ALA A 257 13.08 -12.19 25.71
CA ALA A 257 13.62 -11.69 24.45
C ALA A 257 15.04 -12.19 24.20
N GLU A 258 15.92 -12.13 25.22
CA GLU A 258 17.28 -12.66 25.16
C GLU A 258 17.30 -14.16 24.86
N SER A 259 16.37 -14.93 25.42
CA SER A 259 16.28 -16.38 25.20
C SER A 259 15.75 -16.77 23.81
N GLN A 260 14.94 -15.90 23.17
CA GLN A 260 14.28 -16.18 21.89
C GLN A 260 14.89 -15.42 20.71
N GLY A 261 15.86 -14.52 20.96
CA GLY A 261 16.50 -13.71 19.92
C GLY A 261 15.69 -12.48 19.49
N GLY A 262 14.74 -12.01 20.30
CA GLY A 262 13.97 -10.80 20.00
C GLY A 262 12.56 -10.79 20.60
N LEU A 263 11.74 -9.83 20.15
CA LEU A 263 10.34 -9.68 20.55
C LEU A 263 9.41 -9.79 19.35
N ALA A 264 8.27 -10.45 19.54
CA ALA A 264 7.15 -10.39 18.61
C ALA A 264 6.08 -9.45 19.17
N ILE A 265 5.68 -8.46 18.37
CA ILE A 265 4.63 -7.51 18.74
C ILE A 265 3.38 -7.87 17.94
N ARG A 266 2.25 -7.96 18.63
CA ARG A 266 0.94 -8.20 18.02
C ARG A 266 -0.11 -7.31 18.63
N PHE A 267 -0.96 -6.74 17.79
CA PHE A 267 -2.16 -6.01 18.22
C PHE A 267 -3.28 -6.18 17.21
N CYS A 268 -4.52 -5.94 17.63
CA CYS A 268 -5.68 -5.98 16.75
C CYS A 268 -6.27 -4.58 16.60
N ILE A 269 -6.66 -4.20 15.38
CA ILE A 269 -7.48 -3.01 15.15
C ILE A 269 -8.95 -3.40 14.96
N TYR A 270 -9.85 -2.60 15.53
CA TYR A 270 -11.30 -2.76 15.43
C TYR A 270 -12.00 -1.41 15.20
N LEU A 271 -13.22 -1.46 14.65
CA LEU A 271 -14.14 -0.32 14.52
C LEU A 271 -13.56 0.92 13.81
N LEU A 272 -12.62 0.71 12.88
CA LEU A 272 -11.93 1.78 12.17
C LEU A 272 -12.94 2.64 11.40
N SER A 273 -13.12 3.90 11.81
CA SER A 273 -14.14 4.79 11.24
C SER A 273 -13.58 6.18 10.93
N PRO A 274 -13.88 6.76 9.76
CA PRO A 274 -13.55 8.15 9.49
C PRO A 274 -14.28 9.09 10.45
N VAL A 275 -13.68 10.24 10.75
CA VAL A 275 -14.25 11.27 11.63
C VAL A 275 -15.37 12.04 10.92
N PHE A 276 -15.14 12.41 9.66
CA PHE A 276 -16.10 13.16 8.84
C PHE A 276 -16.89 12.24 7.92
N SER A 277 -18.18 12.56 7.74
CA SER A 277 -19.01 11.95 6.71
C SER A 277 -18.60 12.42 5.30
N GLN A 278 -19.03 11.68 4.27
CA GLN A 278 -18.83 12.10 2.88
C GLN A 278 -19.51 13.45 2.58
N THR A 279 -20.66 13.73 3.19
CA THR A 279 -21.37 15.00 3.01
C THR A 279 -20.58 16.17 3.59
N GLU A 280 -20.01 16.01 4.79
CA GLU A 280 -19.14 17.03 5.39
C GLU A 280 -17.88 17.25 4.57
N LEU A 281 -17.22 16.18 4.11
CA LEU A 281 -16.05 16.30 3.25
C LEU A 281 -16.36 17.05 1.94
N ALA A 282 -17.51 16.75 1.31
CA ALA A 282 -17.93 17.44 0.09
C ALA A 282 -18.20 18.93 0.33
N GLN A 283 -18.79 19.27 1.50
CA GLN A 283 -19.02 20.65 1.90
C GLN A 283 -17.70 21.41 2.12
N ASN A 284 -16.76 20.79 2.84
CA ASN A 284 -15.44 21.37 3.10
C ASN A 284 -14.68 21.61 1.78
N PHE A 285 -14.71 20.63 0.87
CA PHE A 285 -14.12 20.79 -0.46
C PHE A 285 -14.76 21.95 -1.24
N ALA A 286 -16.09 22.09 -1.22
CA ALA A 286 -16.79 23.20 -1.87
C ALA A 286 -16.43 24.58 -1.27
N ASN A 287 -16.04 24.62 0.00
CA ASN A 287 -15.55 25.81 0.68
C ASN A 287 -14.06 26.09 0.43
N GLY A 288 -13.35 25.23 -0.32
CA GLY A 288 -11.91 25.32 -0.55
C GLY A 288 -11.07 24.83 0.64
N GLU A 289 -11.66 24.10 1.57
CA GLU A 289 -10.97 23.54 2.74
C GLU A 289 -10.39 22.15 2.40
N GLN A 290 -9.11 21.95 2.71
CA GLN A 290 -8.43 20.66 2.55
C GLN A 290 -8.50 19.87 3.86
N THR A 291 -9.68 19.34 4.18
CA THR A 291 -9.89 18.59 5.44
C THR A 291 -9.34 17.18 5.36
N GLN A 292 -8.38 16.86 6.23
CA GLN A 292 -7.94 15.49 6.47
C GLN A 292 -9.05 14.72 7.22
N ASN A 293 -9.31 13.48 6.80
CA ASN A 293 -10.32 12.62 7.43
C ASN A 293 -9.68 11.35 8.00
N PRO A 294 -8.92 11.47 9.11
CA PRO A 294 -8.27 10.32 9.69
C PRO A 294 -9.30 9.31 10.16
N ALA A 295 -9.03 8.02 9.94
CA ALA A 295 -9.83 6.97 10.50
C ALA A 295 -9.33 6.59 11.90
N VAL A 296 -10.24 6.53 12.87
CA VAL A 296 -9.93 6.19 14.27
C VAL A 296 -10.55 4.83 14.59
N GLY A 297 -9.76 3.97 15.24
CA GLY A 297 -10.18 2.63 15.64
C GLY A 297 -9.77 2.32 17.08
N ARG A 298 -10.15 1.14 17.55
CA ARG A 298 -9.73 0.60 18.85
C ARG A 298 -8.58 -0.38 18.65
N VAL A 299 -7.58 -0.29 19.52
CA VAL A 299 -6.45 -1.22 19.60
C VAL A 299 -6.66 -2.12 20.82
N LEU A 300 -6.46 -3.43 20.65
CA LEU A 300 -6.48 -4.45 21.70
C LEU A 300 -5.30 -5.41 21.55
#